data_AF-A0A2D8M311-F1
#
_entry.id   AF-A0A2D8M311-F1
#
_cell.length_a   1.000
_cell.length_b   1.000
_cell.length_c   1.000
_cell.angle_alpha   90.00
_cell.angle_beta   90.00
_cell.angle_gamma   90.00
#
_symmetry.space_group_name_H-M   'P 1'
#
loop_
_entity.id
_entity.type
_entity.pdbx_description
1 polymer ?
#
loop_
_entity_poly.entity_id
_entity_poly.type
_entity_poly.pdbx_seq_one_letter_code
_entity_poly.pdbx_strand_id
1 'polypeptide(L)'
;MDRYEYIIDLGKQLPAFPDQWKIDQHRVVGCQSQVWFKTKLQDNLFICQAISDSAIVSGLIALLLRIYNEQDPVDIVQTKPSFISMIGLDEHLSPTRNNGLNVMLQRIKNDANNMVVSQKIKTEVN
;
A
#
# COMPACT_ATOMS: atom_id res chain seq x y z
N MET A 1 13.74 -16.39 13.56
CA MET A 1 14.42 -15.30 12.81
C MET A 1 13.88 -15.21 11.38
N ASP A 2 13.58 -16.35 10.77
CA ASP A 2 13.31 -16.53 9.34
C ASP A 2 12.12 -15.71 8.79
N ARG A 3 11.07 -15.47 9.58
CA ARG A 3 9.89 -14.71 9.13
C ARG A 3 10.20 -13.24 8.85
N TYR A 4 11.00 -12.60 9.70
CA TYR A 4 11.34 -11.18 9.54
C TYR A 4 12.27 -10.97 8.34
N GLU A 5 13.23 -11.87 8.17
CA GLU A 5 14.13 -11.88 7.03
C GLU A 5 13.36 -12.09 5.72
N TYR A 6 12.44 -13.06 5.69
CA TYR A 6 11.56 -13.26 4.54
C TYR A 6 10.78 -11.98 4.19
N ILE A 7 10.15 -11.31 5.17
CA ILE A 7 9.42 -10.05 4.91
C ILE A 7 10.37 -8.98 4.34
N ILE A 8 11.57 -8.84 4.89
CA ILE A 8 12.57 -7.89 4.37
C ILE A 8 12.94 -8.23 2.93
N ASP A 9 13.13 -9.51 2.61
CA ASP A 9 13.46 -9.96 1.25
C ASP A 9 12.33 -9.68 0.25
N LEU A 10 11.07 -9.77 0.68
CA LEU A 10 9.94 -9.30 -0.14
C LEU A 10 10.07 -7.81 -0.46
N GLY A 11 10.49 -7.00 0.51
CA GLY A 11 10.71 -5.56 0.32
C GLY A 11 11.81 -5.25 -0.70
N LYS A 12 12.86 -6.07 -0.78
CA LYS A 12 13.95 -5.92 -1.76
C LYS A 12 13.49 -6.17 -3.21
N GLN A 13 12.38 -6.90 -3.39
CA GLN A 13 11.82 -7.21 -4.71
C GLN A 13 10.88 -6.11 -5.22
N LEU A 14 10.59 -5.08 -4.41
CA LEU A 14 9.77 -3.95 -4.85
C LEU A 14 10.43 -3.26 -6.06
N PRO A 15 9.63 -2.82 -7.05
CA PRO A 15 10.14 -2.02 -8.14
C PRO A 15 10.88 -0.77 -7.64
N ALA A 16 11.90 -0.33 -8.38
CA ALA A 16 12.62 0.88 -8.05
C ALA A 16 11.66 2.07 -7.90
N PHE A 17 11.81 2.81 -6.82
CA PHE A 17 11.04 4.03 -6.56
C PHE A 17 11.96 5.25 -6.77
N PRO A 18 11.79 6.01 -7.87
CA PRO A 18 12.62 7.16 -8.19
C PRO A 18 12.69 8.18 -7.04
N ASP A 19 13.88 8.69 -6.74
CA ASP A 19 14.07 9.67 -5.66
C ASP A 19 13.27 10.96 -5.88
N GLN A 20 13.08 11.38 -7.13
CA GLN A 20 12.22 12.51 -7.49
C GLN A 20 10.75 12.34 -7.07
N TRP A 21 10.31 11.11 -6.77
CA TRP A 21 8.97 10.86 -6.26
C TRP A 21 8.92 10.79 -4.73
N LYS A 22 10.06 10.85 -4.03
CA LYS A 22 10.12 10.92 -2.56
C LYS A 22 9.84 12.34 -2.05
N ILE A 23 8.71 12.90 -2.48
CA ILE A 23 8.22 14.23 -2.14
C ILE A 23 6.99 14.14 -1.23
N ASP A 24 6.67 15.22 -0.54
CA ASP A 24 5.56 15.23 0.44
C ASP A 24 4.20 14.87 -0.15
N GLN A 25 3.96 15.17 -1.42
CA GLN A 25 2.71 14.78 -2.12
C GLN A 25 2.48 13.25 -2.13
N HIS A 26 3.55 12.46 -2.22
CA HIS A 26 3.46 11.00 -2.19
C HIS A 26 3.62 10.43 -0.78
N ARG A 27 3.90 11.26 0.22
CA ARG A 27 4.20 10.79 1.56
C ARG A 27 2.97 10.21 2.25
N VAL A 28 3.18 9.14 3.01
CA VAL A 28 2.17 8.56 3.90
C VAL A 28 2.47 9.01 5.32
N VAL A 29 1.61 9.89 5.85
CA VAL A 29 1.76 10.47 7.19
C VAL A 29 1.18 9.53 8.24
N GLY A 30 1.86 9.40 9.39
CA GLY A 30 1.43 8.53 10.50
C GLY A 30 2.23 7.24 10.66
N CYS A 31 3.17 6.97 9.75
CA CYS A 31 4.21 5.96 9.93
C CYS A 31 5.41 6.55 10.70
N GLN A 32 6.06 5.74 11.55
CA GLN A 32 7.30 6.15 12.21
C GLN A 32 8.45 6.29 11.20
N SER A 33 8.54 5.34 10.27
CA SER A 33 9.44 5.39 9.12
C SER A 33 8.85 6.30 8.02
N GLN A 34 9.70 6.82 7.14
CA GLN A 34 9.23 7.52 5.95
C GLN A 34 8.70 6.51 4.95
N VAL A 35 7.53 6.80 4.39
CA VAL A 35 6.82 5.95 3.43
C VAL A 35 6.29 6.83 2.31
N TRP A 36 6.46 6.40 1.06
CA TRP A 36 5.95 7.10 -0.12
C TRP A 36 5.17 6.16 -1.01
N PHE A 37 4.00 6.61 -1.44
CA PHE A 37 3.07 5.89 -2.31
C PHE A 37 2.79 6.78 -3.52
N LYS A 38 2.99 6.21 -4.72
CA LYS A 38 2.55 6.80 -5.98
C LYS A 38 1.52 5.89 -6.61
N THR A 39 0.28 6.36 -6.63
CA THR A 39 -0.88 5.63 -7.12
C THR A 39 -1.38 6.25 -8.42
N LYS A 40 -1.86 5.41 -9.34
CA LYS A 40 -2.52 5.84 -10.57
C LYS A 40 -3.55 4.79 -11.00
N LEU A 41 -4.55 5.25 -11.74
CA LEU A 41 -5.43 4.36 -12.50
C LEU A 41 -4.81 4.13 -13.87
N GLN A 42 -4.60 2.87 -14.25
CA GLN A 42 -4.13 2.49 -15.57
C GLN A 42 -4.92 1.27 -16.05
N ASP A 43 -5.52 1.35 -17.24
CA ASP A 43 -6.31 0.25 -17.81
C ASP A 43 -7.42 -0.23 -16.86
N ASN A 44 -8.06 0.71 -16.15
CA ASN A 44 -9.04 0.49 -15.07
C ASN A 44 -8.52 -0.25 -13.83
N LEU A 45 -7.22 -0.52 -13.74
CA LEU A 45 -6.59 -1.13 -12.58
C LEU A 45 -5.88 -0.09 -11.72
N PHE A 46 -5.91 -0.32 -10.41
CA PHE A 46 -5.13 0.42 -9.43
C PHE A 46 -3.66 0.01 -9.52
N ILE A 47 -2.80 0.94 -9.90
CA ILE A 47 -1.34 0.74 -9.93
C ILE A 47 -0.71 1.55 -8.81
N CYS A 48 0.09 0.89 -7.98
CA CYS A 48 0.80 1.50 -6.86
C CYS A 48 2.27 1.12 -6.88
N GLN A 49 3.13 2.14 -6.83
CA GLN A 49 4.55 1.99 -6.52
C GLN A 49 4.80 2.63 -5.16
N ALA A 50 5.53 1.94 -4.30
CA ALA A 50 5.74 2.41 -2.94
C ALA A 50 7.06 1.92 -2.37
N ILE A 51 7.60 2.69 -1.42
CA ILE A 51 8.83 2.35 -0.70
C ILE A 51 8.82 2.95 0.71
N SER A 52 9.65 2.41 1.60
CA SER A 52 9.98 3.01 2.89
C SER A 52 11.50 3.10 3.09
N ASP A 53 11.95 4.09 3.86
CA ASP A 53 13.34 4.15 4.36
C ASP A 53 13.67 3.02 5.35
N SER A 54 12.66 2.28 5.82
CA SER A 54 12.82 1.10 6.66
C SER A 54 12.65 -0.19 5.85
N ALA A 55 13.64 -1.09 5.91
CA ALA A 55 13.61 -2.37 5.19
C ALA A 55 12.41 -3.25 5.59
N ILE A 56 12.10 -3.32 6.89
CA ILE A 56 10.95 -4.10 7.37
C ILE A 56 9.62 -3.51 6.89
N VAL A 57 9.49 -2.18 6.87
CA VAL A 57 8.27 -1.53 6.39
C VAL A 57 8.13 -1.67 4.88
N SER A 58 9.23 -1.63 4.12
CA SER A 58 9.24 -1.98 2.70
C SER A 58 8.77 -3.42 2.46
N GLY A 59 9.12 -4.35 3.35
CA GLY A 59 8.57 -5.70 3.33
C GLY A 59 7.06 -5.77 3.56
N LEU A 60 6.53 -4.98 4.50
CA LEU A 60 5.09 -4.86 4.72
C LEU A 60 4.36 -4.24 3.52
N ILE A 61 4.98 -3.24 2.88
CA ILE A 61 4.48 -2.65 1.62
C ILE A 61 4.37 -3.74 0.55
N ALA A 62 5.41 -4.56 0.37
CA ALA A 62 5.39 -5.65 -0.61
C ALA A 62 4.22 -6.62 -0.40
N LEU A 63 3.90 -6.95 0.86
CA LEU A 63 2.73 -7.78 1.19
C LEU A 63 1.41 -7.10 0.80
N LEU A 64 1.26 -5.80 1.09
CA LEU A 64 0.07 -5.05 0.69
C LEU A 64 -0.09 -4.99 -0.83
N LEU A 65 1.00 -4.71 -1.55
CA LEU A 65 0.95 -4.58 -3.01
C LEU A 65 0.64 -5.91 -3.69
N ARG A 66 1.03 -7.06 -3.13
CA ARG A 66 0.61 -8.38 -3.64
C ARG A 66 -0.90 -8.60 -3.63
N ILE A 67 -1.63 -7.89 -2.77
CA ILE A 67 -3.09 -8.06 -2.60
C ILE A 67 -3.84 -6.98 -3.38
N TYR A 68 -3.35 -5.74 -3.35
CA TYR A 68 -4.09 -4.58 -3.82
C TYR A 68 -3.59 -3.99 -5.14
N ASN A 69 -2.36 -4.27 -5.55
CA ASN A 69 -1.88 -3.79 -6.85
C ASN A 69 -2.56 -4.56 -7.98
N GLU A 70 -2.78 -3.89 -9.11
CA GLU A 70 -3.40 -4.45 -10.32
C GLU A 70 -4.81 -5.00 -10.07
N GLN A 71 -5.51 -4.48 -9.06
CA GLN A 71 -6.92 -4.80 -8.78
C GLN A 71 -7.84 -3.66 -9.25
N ASP A 72 -9.12 -3.97 -9.45
CA ASP A 72 -10.15 -2.96 -9.68
C ASP A 72 -10.28 -2.07 -8.41
N PRO A 73 -10.25 -0.73 -8.54
CA PRO A 73 -10.45 0.16 -7.40
C PRO A 73 -11.72 -0.11 -6.58
N VAL A 74 -12.80 -0.58 -7.20
CA VAL A 74 -14.05 -0.95 -6.53
C VAL A 74 -13.81 -2.15 -5.60
N ASP A 75 -13.12 -3.17 -6.09
CA ASP A 75 -12.81 -4.38 -5.32
C ASP A 75 -11.89 -4.06 -4.13
N ILE A 76 -10.92 -3.17 -4.31
CA ILE A 76 -10.03 -2.70 -3.23
C ILE A 76 -10.84 -2.06 -2.10
N VAL A 77 -11.78 -1.18 -2.44
CA VAL A 77 -12.62 -0.46 -1.46
C VAL A 77 -13.51 -1.45 -0.70
N GLN A 78 -14.09 -2.44 -1.38
CA GLN A 78 -14.98 -3.44 -0.79
C GLN A 78 -14.25 -4.53 0.01
N THR A 79 -12.97 -4.77 -0.28
CA THR A 79 -12.17 -5.79 0.38
C THR A 79 -11.99 -5.48 1.87
N LYS A 80 -12.42 -6.41 2.73
CA LYS A 80 -12.12 -6.36 4.17
C LYS A 80 -10.67 -6.79 4.41
N PRO A 81 -9.89 -6.10 5.25
CA PRO A 81 -8.48 -6.42 5.47
C PRO A 81 -8.28 -7.60 6.44
N SER A 82 -9.11 -8.63 6.35
CA SER A 82 -9.04 -9.82 7.21
C SER A 82 -7.78 -10.65 7.00
N PHE A 83 -7.06 -10.44 5.89
CA PHE A 83 -5.82 -11.16 5.60
C PHE A 83 -4.73 -10.88 6.65
N ILE A 84 -4.70 -9.68 7.26
CA ILE A 84 -3.65 -9.28 8.23
C ILE A 84 -3.68 -10.21 9.46
N SER A 85 -4.88 -10.44 10.00
CA SER A 85 -5.08 -11.35 11.12
C SER A 85 -5.00 -12.82 10.68
N MET A 86 -5.46 -13.14 9.47
CA MET A 86 -5.46 -14.53 8.96
C MET A 86 -4.05 -15.11 8.80
N ILE A 87 -3.08 -14.28 8.42
CA ILE A 87 -1.66 -14.70 8.33
C ILE A 87 -0.92 -14.50 9.66
N GLY A 88 -1.62 -14.10 10.72
CA GLY A 88 -1.08 -13.80 12.05
C GLY A 88 0.08 -12.81 11.98
N LEU A 89 -0.01 -11.76 11.15
CA LEU A 89 1.07 -10.78 11.01
C LEU A 89 1.05 -9.76 12.15
N ASP A 90 -0.15 -9.40 12.58
CA ASP A 90 -0.41 -8.50 13.70
C ASP A 90 0.16 -8.99 15.03
N GLU A 91 0.12 -10.30 15.30
CA GLU A 91 0.64 -10.89 16.54
C GLU A 91 2.16 -10.77 16.68
N HIS A 92 2.89 -10.62 15.58
CA HIS A 92 4.35 -10.61 15.58
C HIS A 92 4.97 -9.24 15.34
N LEU A 93 4.16 -8.24 14.97
CA LEU A 93 4.60 -6.86 14.79
C LEU A 93 4.50 -6.08 16.10
N SER A 94 5.44 -5.16 16.32
CA SER A 94 5.31 -4.21 17.41
C SER A 94 4.08 -3.31 17.20
N PRO A 95 3.48 -2.75 18.27
CA PRO A 95 2.32 -1.86 18.15
C PRO A 95 2.52 -0.73 17.12
N THR A 96 3.73 -0.16 17.07
CA THR A 96 4.07 0.90 16.12
C THR A 96 4.04 0.43 14.66
N ARG A 97 4.52 -0.79 14.39
CA ARG A 97 4.52 -1.36 13.04
C ARG A 97 3.11 -1.75 12.61
N ASN A 98 2.30 -2.26 13.53
CA ASN A 98 0.87 -2.50 13.27
C ASN A 98 0.12 -1.20 12.93
N ASN A 99 0.40 -0.11 13.66
CA ASN A 99 -0.15 1.18 13.32
C ASN A 99 0.27 1.64 11.91
N GLY A 100 1.57 1.53 11.59
CA GLY A 100 2.07 1.86 10.25
C GLY A 100 1.40 1.04 9.14
N LEU A 101 1.22 -0.26 9.34
CA LEU A 101 0.51 -1.14 8.41
C LEU A 101 -0.93 -0.68 8.15
N ASN A 102 -1.66 -0.36 9.23
CA ASN A 102 -3.03 0.16 9.13
C ASN A 102 -3.09 1.50 8.39
N VAL A 103 -2.17 2.42 8.67
CA VAL A 103 -2.08 3.72 7.99
C VAL A 103 -1.83 3.52 6.48
N MET A 104 -0.91 2.64 6.10
CA MET A 104 -0.65 2.32 4.69
C MET A 104 -1.88 1.71 3.99
N LEU A 105 -2.58 0.80 4.66
CA LEU A 105 -3.82 0.22 4.15
C LEU A 105 -4.91 1.28 3.94
N GLN A 106 -5.10 2.20 4.88
CA GLN A 106 -6.08 3.29 4.73
C GLN A 106 -5.71 4.19 3.55
N ARG A 107 -4.41 4.47 3.34
CA ARG A 107 -3.95 5.21 2.17
C ARG A 107 -4.34 4.53 0.86
N ILE A 108 -4.12 3.21 0.74
CA ILE A 108 -4.52 2.43 -0.45
C ILE A 108 -6.02 2.58 -0.72
N LYS A 109 -6.84 2.36 0.32
CA LYS A 109 -8.30 2.42 0.19
C LYS A 109 -8.80 3.81 -0.19
N ASN A 110 -8.21 4.86 0.38
CA ASN A 110 -8.57 6.23 0.05
C ASN A 110 -8.20 6.58 -1.40
N ASP A 111 -7.00 6.22 -1.84
CA ASP A 111 -6.56 6.46 -3.21
C ASP A 111 -7.44 5.69 -4.22
N ALA A 112 -7.76 4.42 -3.93
CA ALA A 112 -8.69 3.63 -4.74
C ALA A 112 -10.10 4.24 -4.79
N ASN A 113 -10.64 4.67 -3.64
CA ASN A 113 -11.95 5.33 -3.59
C ASN A 113 -11.99 6.62 -4.44
N ASN A 114 -10.92 7.42 -4.39
CA ASN A 114 -10.81 8.61 -5.24
C ASN A 114 -10.83 8.27 -6.74
N MET A 115 -10.24 7.14 -7.13
CA MET A 115 -10.29 6.65 -8.52
C MET A 115 -11.69 6.20 -8.91
N VAL A 116 -12.40 5.47 -8.04
CA VAL A 116 -13.81 5.06 -8.26
C VAL A 116 -14.70 6.28 -8.49
N VAL A 117 -14.59 7.29 -7.62
CA VAL A 117 -15.36 8.54 -7.74
C VAL A 117 -15.03 9.25 -9.06
N SER A 118 -13.75 9.33 -9.41
CA SER A 118 -13.30 9.97 -10.65
C SER A 118 -13.77 9.26 -11.91
N GLN A 119 -13.89 7.93 -11.91
CA GLN A 119 -14.44 7.15 -13.02
C GLN A 119 -15.94 7.41 -13.19
N LYS A 120 -16.72 7.42 -12.08
CA LYS A 120 -18.17 7.68 -12.14
C LYS A 120 -18.51 9.04 -12.74
N ILE A 121 -17.79 10.09 -12.33
CA ILE A 121 -17.96 11.45 -12.86
C ILE A 121 -17.71 11.49 -14.38
N LYS A 122 -16.69 10.75 -14.88
CA LYS A 122 -16.41 10.69 -16.33
C LYS A 122 -17.49 9.97 -17.13
N THR A 123 -18.23 9.05 -16.50
CA THR A 123 -19.33 8.30 -17.14
C THR A 123 -20.64 9.09 -17.18
N GLU A 124 -20.88 9.99 -16.22
CA GLU A 124 -22.11 10.81 -16.16
C GLU A 124 -22.06 12.08 -17.02
N VAL A 125 -20.88 12.50 -17.47
CA VAL A 125 -20.67 13.71 -18.29
C VAL A 125 -20.55 13.40 -19.80
N ASN A 126 -20.63 12.12 -20.19
CA ASN A 126 -20.72 11.67 -21.59
C ASN A 126 -22.10 11.09 -21.88
#